data_AF-A0A958L678-F1
#
_entry.id   AF-A0A958L678-F1
#
_cell.length_a   1.000
_cell.length_b   1.000
_cell.length_c   1.000
_cell.angle_alpha   90.00
_cell.angle_beta   90.00
_cell.angle_gamma   90.00
#
_symmetry.space_group_name_H-M   'P 1'
#
loop_
_entity.id
_entity.type
_entity.pdbx_description
1 polymer ?
#
loop_
_entity_poly.entity_id
_entity_poly.type
_entity_poly.pdbx_seq_one_letter_code
_entity_poly.pdbx_strand_id
1 'polypeptide(L)'
;MELSSSKEDVLVSQPNLSAYTDYRQYLKDFYQFKKSTQSSPIRSYSYATFSAAADIKSPNYLKLIIDGQRNLSDSMIKKFAKALQLSKTEIEEFAALFHYGQAKDP
;
A
#
# COMPACT_ATOMS: atom_id res chain seq x y z
N MET A 1 -17.60 32.55 16.88
CA MET A 1 -16.72 32.31 15.73
C MET A 1 -15.84 31.12 16.10
N GLU A 2 -16.37 29.90 15.93
CA GLU A 2 -15.65 28.67 16.26
C GLU A 2 -14.85 28.23 15.04
N LEU A 3 -13.56 28.59 15.03
CA LEU A 3 -12.58 28.01 14.11
C LEU A 3 -11.43 27.47 14.96
N SER A 4 -11.36 26.15 15.09
CA SER A 4 -10.18 25.37 14.74
C SER A 4 -10.49 23.91 15.01
N SER A 5 -10.91 23.22 13.95
CA SER A 5 -10.87 21.77 13.90
C SER A 5 -9.40 21.38 13.89
N SER A 6 -8.88 21.03 15.06
CA SER A 6 -7.54 20.46 15.23
C SER A 6 -7.50 19.15 14.45
N LYS A 7 -6.99 19.20 13.21
CA LYS A 7 -6.50 17.99 12.56
C LYS A 7 -5.36 17.50 13.45
N GLU A 8 -5.62 16.44 14.20
CA GLU A 8 -4.57 15.68 14.85
C GLU A 8 -3.55 15.32 13.76
N ASP A 9 -2.36 15.93 13.85
CA ASP A 9 -1.16 15.46 13.16
C ASP A 9 -0.84 14.08 13.73
N VAL A 10 -1.58 13.06 13.29
CA VAL A 10 -1.22 11.68 13.51
C VAL A 10 0.10 11.51 12.76
N LEU A 11 1.20 11.40 13.52
CA LEU A 11 2.50 11.04 13.00
C LEU A 11 2.35 9.73 12.23
N VAL A 12 2.17 9.81 10.92
CA VAL A 12 2.01 8.62 10.09
C VAL A 12 3.39 7.98 9.98
N SER A 13 3.65 6.99 10.84
CA SER A 13 4.86 6.19 10.79
C SER A 13 4.81 5.18 9.64
N GLN A 14 5.97 4.76 9.16
CA GLN A 14 6.04 3.70 8.17
C GLN A 14 5.42 2.41 8.74
N PRO A 15 4.42 1.80 8.06
CA PRO A 15 3.80 0.58 8.54
C PRO A 15 4.79 -0.59 8.49
N ASN A 16 4.77 -1.41 9.55
CA ASN A 16 5.58 -2.61 9.65
C ASN A 16 4.79 -3.82 9.12
N LEU A 17 5.26 -4.44 8.04
CA LEU A 17 4.60 -5.56 7.37
C LEU A 17 4.23 -6.72 8.31
N SER A 18 5.13 -7.08 9.23
CA SER A 18 4.93 -8.19 10.19
C SER A 18 3.76 -7.99 11.16
N ALA A 19 3.23 -6.76 11.28
CA ALA A 19 2.10 -6.45 12.14
C ALA A 19 0.73 -6.73 11.50
N TYR A 20 0.69 -7.19 10.24
CA TYR A 20 -0.54 -7.36 9.48
C TYR A 20 -0.88 -8.82 9.23
N THR A 21 -2.18 -9.14 9.29
CA THR A 21 -2.75 -10.44 8.87
C THR A 21 -3.53 -10.35 7.56
N ASP A 22 -3.69 -9.14 7.01
CA ASP A 22 -4.30 -8.86 5.72
C ASP A 22 -3.40 -7.92 4.92
N TYR A 23 -2.95 -8.39 3.76
CA TYR A 23 -2.09 -7.62 2.86
C TYR A 23 -2.79 -6.37 2.30
N ARG A 24 -4.13 -6.38 2.12
CA ARG A 24 -4.88 -5.22 1.61
C ARG A 24 -4.83 -4.07 2.61
N GLN A 25 -4.93 -4.38 3.90
CA GLN A 25 -4.81 -3.40 4.98
C GLN A 25 -3.40 -2.82 5.05
N TYR A 26 -2.35 -3.65 4.93
CA TYR A 26 -0.97 -3.17 4.84
C TYR A 26 -0.77 -2.21 3.65
N LEU A 27 -1.27 -2.58 2.46
CA LEU A 27 -1.16 -1.75 1.25
C LEU A 27 -1.88 -0.41 1.39
N LYS A 28 -3.03 -0.39 2.07
CA LYS A 28 -3.78 0.84 2.36
C LYS A 28 -2.99 1.77 3.27
N ASP A 29 -2.43 1.25 4.36
CA ASP A 29 -1.67 2.05 5.31
C ASP A 29 -0.36 2.54 4.70
N PHE A 30 0.31 1.72 3.88
CA PHE A 30 1.50 2.14 3.13
C PHE A 30 1.17 3.29 2.17
N TYR A 31 0.04 3.19 1.44
CA TYR A 31 -0.39 4.26 0.55
C TYR A 31 -0.65 5.56 1.32
N GLN A 32 -1.32 5.49 2.48
CA GLN A 32 -1.57 6.65 3.32
C GLN A 32 -0.28 7.27 3.86
N PHE A 33 0.66 6.44 4.32
CA PHE A 33 2.00 6.86 4.73
C PHE A 33 2.75 7.57 3.61
N LYS A 34 2.78 7.01 2.39
CA LYS A 34 3.41 7.69 1.24
C LYS A 34 2.69 8.97 0.87
N LYS A 35 1.35 9.00 0.97
CA LYS A 35 0.56 10.19 0.71
C LYS A 35 0.80 11.30 1.72
N SER A 36 1.01 11.00 3.00
CA SER A 36 1.35 12.04 3.99
C SER A 36 2.80 12.50 3.87
N THR A 37 3.75 11.60 3.59
CA THR A 37 5.19 11.91 3.59
C THR A 37 5.75 12.41 2.26
N GLN A 38 5.14 12.05 1.13
CA GLN A 38 5.64 12.39 -0.21
C GLN A 38 4.72 13.35 -0.97
N SER A 39 3.68 13.88 -0.33
CA SER A 39 2.88 14.96 -0.92
C SER A 39 3.53 16.30 -0.65
N SER A 40 3.83 17.02 -1.73
CA SER A 40 4.23 18.43 -1.73
C SER A 40 3.01 19.30 -2.05
N PRO A 41 3.02 20.61 -1.73
CA PRO A 41 1.96 21.55 -2.16
C PRO A 41 1.66 21.50 -3.67
N ILE A 42 2.64 21.09 -4.48
CA ILE A 42 2.55 21.09 -5.94
C ILE A 42 2.16 19.71 -6.51
N ARG A 43 2.45 18.62 -5.78
CA ARG A 43 2.23 17.26 -6.27
C ARG A 43 1.96 16.29 -5.12
N SER A 44 0.79 15.67 -5.14
CA SER A 44 0.43 14.61 -4.18
C SER A 44 0.86 13.23 -4.68
N TYR A 45 1.20 12.35 -3.74
CA TYR A 45 1.33 10.93 -4.04
C TYR A 45 -0.02 10.34 -4.48
N SER A 46 -0.01 9.53 -5.54
CA SER A 46 -1.23 8.99 -6.16
C SER A 46 -1.12 7.49 -6.41
N TYR A 47 -2.25 6.82 -6.63
CA TYR A 47 -2.25 5.41 -7.05
C TYR A 47 -1.50 5.20 -8.37
N ALA A 48 -1.54 6.18 -9.27
CA ALA A 48 -0.79 6.14 -10.52
C ALA A 48 0.73 6.17 -10.26
N THR A 49 1.18 6.96 -9.28
CA THR A 49 2.59 7.01 -8.85
C THR A 49 3.06 5.66 -8.34
N PHE A 50 2.26 5.00 -7.50
CA PHE A 50 2.56 3.64 -7.04
C PHE A 50 2.62 2.65 -8.21
N SER A 51 1.61 2.67 -9.09
CA SER A 51 1.52 1.75 -10.22
C SER A 51 2.72 1.89 -11.16
N ALA A 52 3.17 3.12 -11.41
CA ALA A 52 4.40 3.38 -12.18
C ALA A 52 5.65 2.79 -11.48
N ALA A 53 5.79 2.97 -10.16
CA ALA A 53 6.89 2.40 -9.39
C ALA A 53 6.88 0.85 -9.41
N ALA A 54 5.69 0.25 -9.51
CA ALA A 54 5.49 -1.19 -9.62
C ALA A 54 5.63 -1.72 -11.07
N ASP A 55 5.92 -0.88 -12.06
CA ASP A 55 5.90 -1.26 -13.48
C ASP A 55 4.54 -1.86 -13.90
N ILE A 56 3.46 -1.17 -13.51
CA ILE A 56 2.06 -1.55 -13.80
C ILE A 56 1.42 -0.47 -14.66
N LYS A 57 0.87 -0.88 -15.80
CA LYS A 57 0.23 0.02 -16.77
C LYS A 57 -1.09 0.62 -16.27
N SER A 58 -1.83 -0.09 -15.43
CA SER A 58 -3.11 0.38 -14.91
C SER A 58 -2.89 1.32 -13.72
N PRO A 59 -3.24 2.63 -13.82
CA PRO A 59 -2.93 3.62 -12.79
C PRO A 59 -3.70 3.42 -11.49
N ASN A 60 -4.84 2.73 -11.53
CA ASN A 60 -5.68 2.47 -10.35
C ASN A 60 -5.50 1.06 -9.78
N TYR A 61 -4.49 0.31 -10.25
CA TYR A 61 -4.34 -1.10 -9.87
C TYR A 61 -4.26 -1.29 -8.36
N LEU A 62 -3.43 -0.51 -7.67
CA LEU A 62 -3.33 -0.56 -6.20
C LEU A 62 -4.68 -0.30 -5.52
N LYS A 63 -5.45 0.69 -6.00
CA LYS A 63 -6.76 1.01 -5.43
C LYS A 63 -7.72 -0.17 -5.56
N LEU A 64 -7.76 -0.82 -6.73
CA LEU A 64 -8.61 -1.98 -6.96
C LEU A 64 -8.28 -3.14 -6.02
N ILE A 65 -6.99 -3.34 -5.70
CA ILE A 65 -6.56 -4.33 -4.71
C ILE A 65 -7.05 -3.95 -3.30
N ILE A 66 -6.82 -2.70 -2.88
CA ILE A 66 -7.22 -2.21 -1.55
C ILE A 66 -8.74 -2.30 -1.37
N ASP A 67 -9.51 -1.96 -2.40
CA ASP A 67 -10.98 -2.01 -2.37
C ASP A 67 -11.54 -3.44 -2.49
N GLY A 68 -10.68 -4.46 -2.68
CA GLY A 68 -11.11 -5.86 -2.88
C GLY A 68 -11.75 -6.14 -4.26
N GLN A 69 -11.70 -5.19 -5.19
CA GLN A 69 -12.24 -5.36 -6.55
C GLN A 69 -11.32 -6.18 -7.47
N ARG A 70 -10.07 -6.40 -7.04
CA ARG A 70 -9.10 -7.23 -7.73
C ARG A 70 -8.23 -7.96 -6.71
N ASN A 71 -7.80 -9.17 -7.06
CA ASN A 71 -6.83 -9.93 -6.29
C ASN A 71 -5.42 -9.78 -6.87
N LEU A 72 -4.42 -9.79 -5.99
CA LEU A 72 -3.04 -9.95 -6.40
C LEU A 72 -2.82 -11.35 -6.98
N SER A 73 -1.83 -11.48 -7.87
CA SER A 73 -1.32 -12.75 -8.36
C SER A 73 0.14 -12.89 -7.93
N ASP A 74 0.67 -14.12 -7.93
CA ASP A 74 2.07 -14.39 -7.62
C ASP A 74 3.05 -13.58 -8.46
N SER A 75 2.73 -13.42 -9.74
CA SER A 75 3.51 -12.62 -10.67
C SER A 75 3.58 -11.13 -10.28
N MET A 76 2.60 -10.63 -9.51
CA MET A 76 2.57 -9.23 -9.06
C MET A 76 3.28 -9.01 -7.72
N ILE A 77 3.54 -10.05 -6.93
CA ILE A 77 4.20 -9.94 -5.62
C ILE A 77 5.54 -9.20 -5.77
N LYS A 78 6.40 -9.63 -6.72
CA LYS A 78 7.71 -9.01 -6.94
C LYS A 78 7.61 -7.55 -7.40
N LYS A 79 6.61 -7.23 -8.22
CA LYS A 79 6.35 -5.87 -8.71
C LYS A 79 5.93 -4.95 -7.58
N PHE A 80 5.02 -5.41 -6.73
CA PHE A 80 4.57 -4.69 -5.55
C PHE A 80 5.69 -4.52 -4.54
N ALA A 81 6.44 -5.58 -4.22
CA ALA A 81 7.58 -5.50 -3.32
C ALA A 81 8.61 -4.44 -3.75
N LYS A 82 8.90 -4.34 -5.05
CA LYS A 82 9.77 -3.30 -5.60
C LYS A 82 9.22 -1.90 -5.33
N ALA A 83 7.93 -1.67 -5.58
CA ALA A 83 7.29 -0.36 -5.32
C ALA A 83 7.20 -0.02 -3.83
N LEU A 84 7.03 -1.04 -3.00
CA LEU A 84 7.02 -0.97 -1.54
C LEU A 84 8.43 -0.80 -0.95
N GLN A 85 9.48 -1.01 -1.76
CA GLN A 85 10.90 -0.97 -1.36
C GLN A 85 11.22 -2.00 -0.25
N LEU A 86 10.61 -3.18 -0.34
CA LEU A 86 10.83 -4.26 0.61
C LEU A 86 12.22 -4.87 0.49
N SER A 87 12.80 -5.20 1.64
CA SER A 87 13.99 -6.05 1.75
C SER A 87 13.67 -7.50 1.34
N LYS A 88 14.72 -8.33 1.20
CA LYS A 88 14.55 -9.74 0.83
C LYS A 88 13.66 -10.51 1.83
N THR A 89 13.84 -10.27 3.12
CA THR A 89 13.03 -10.93 4.17
C THR A 89 11.58 -10.45 4.12
N GLU A 90 11.34 -9.15 3.97
CA GLU A 90 9.98 -8.61 3.85
C GLU A 90 9.26 -9.08 2.58
N ILE A 91 10.00 -9.38 1.49
CA ILE A 91 9.41 -10.00 0.29
C ILE A 91 8.83 -11.37 0.61
N GLU A 92 9.55 -12.19 1.37
CA GLU A 92 9.11 -13.52 1.78
C GLU A 92 7.89 -13.43 2.72
N GLU A 93 7.90 -12.48 3.66
CA GLU A 93 6.76 -12.19 4.53
C GLU A 93 5.54 -11.70 3.74
N PHE A 94 5.72 -10.81 2.78
CA PHE A 94 4.63 -10.27 1.96
C PHE A 94 4.00 -11.35 1.10
N ALA A 95 4.82 -12.26 0.54
CA ALA A 95 4.33 -13.41 -0.19
C ALA A 95 3.52 -14.35 0.71
N ALA A 96 4.02 -14.66 1.90
CA ALA A 96 3.31 -15.51 2.88
C ALA A 96 1.97 -14.88 3.30
N LEU A 97 1.95 -13.58 3.56
CA LEU A 97 0.74 -12.83 3.91
C LEU A 97 -0.29 -12.86 2.78
N PHE A 98 0.17 -12.69 1.54
CA PHE A 98 -0.68 -12.79 0.35
C PHE A 98 -1.30 -14.19 0.21
N HIS A 99 -0.50 -15.26 0.30
CA HIS A 99 -0.99 -16.63 0.20
C HIS A 99 -1.97 -16.99 1.30
N TYR A 100 -1.73 -16.52 2.52
CA TYR A 100 -2.65 -16.66 3.64
C TYR A 100 -4.00 -15.99 3.36
N GLY A 101 -3.99 -14.79 2.77
CA GLY A 101 -5.20 -14.08 2.36
C GLY A 101 -5.96 -14.80 1.23
N GLN A 102 -5.26 -15.32 0.23
CA GLN A 102 -5.87 -16.04 -0.90
C GLN A 102 -6.54 -17.36 -0.47
N ALA A 103 -5.97 -18.07 0.50
CA ALA A 103 -6.58 -19.29 1.03
C ALA A 103 -7.94 -19.05 1.74
N LYS A 104 -8.23 -17.80 2.14
CA LYS A 104 -9.48 -17.41 2.80
C LYS A 104 -10.54 -16.83 1.85
N ASP A 105 -10.16 -16.50 0.62
CA ASP A 105 -10.98 -15.80 -0.38
C ASP A 105 -11.01 -16.66 -1.67
N PRO A 106 -11.74 -17.81 -1.66
CA PRO A 106 -11.75 -18.77 -2.77
C PRO A 106 -12.54 -18.30 -4.00
#